data_AF-A0A8R1XYM6-F1
#
_entry.id   AF-A0A8R1XYM6-F1
#
_cell.length_a   1.000
_cell.length_b   1.000
_cell.length_c   1.000
_cell.angle_alpha   90.00
_cell.angle_beta   90.00
_cell.angle_gamma   90.00
#
_symmetry.space_group_name_H-M   'P 1'
#
loop_
_entity.id
_entity.type
_entity.pdbx_description
1 polymer ?
#
loop_
_entity_poly.entity_id
_entity_poly.type
_entity_poly.pdbx_seq_one_letter_code
_entity_poly.pdbx_strand_id
1 'polypeptide(L)'
;MKENILNSSKTTTKTANITNITAYINKVGFSAQNAEYDSIRCGICFEPFHIKKRLPKSLPCEHSFCEQCIFSLCCHQQYYLLDSINCPTCCTEFSTTTALAATTNFGLCQLLEKVQLQQMETSNDANITVIHVPDSNCITRDRLVRLHSWHKNSRPSFGSKRCQLMQCTDCSRKMNEKKCRKEARFCAKCFSVKKDDDDCLRLICLECCVNRHNGHKLVTLSELECQHQKLIKDLRNLQQSIQKINKWLEASLKMLSEDSTIPATDCVALHKTKQNLRNECEADMKFALSVLENGGTTPLPPAALQRMRQHQYHNSARLHKLLHFIEKCNGSANERHNRSIKLDTSMSHSSLCSLNRQTRIALSNSASNDRSVAEAIATVLAVTLDHRSRFENVNRVAVVEKAMKVLSKKNSTKAVRRAALLCCAKQLREFIDESITRQLVLLYIDAYLHIFYQLNLLVTRFPSDENNQDVAVIRRSDIWKLIQGVYSDLMRCAAKHWRSEESERVDLVDDLAFLCFLYSDVCDEATITICMIEAARSRAAAAAAAISTSEDACKKLNRVEDDGRLIMNMRLNLIDKHLLECRRVQKLQQLRATTVIRLRKCILQHSLKYIWKLLFGCFDKSMRHR
;
A
#
# COMPACT_ATOMS: atom_id res chain seq x y z
N MET A 1 -18.99 69.32 -4.47
CA MET A 1 -18.37 70.64 -4.61
C MET A 1 -17.03 70.59 -3.86
N LYS A 2 -15.92 70.54 -4.63
CA LYS A 2 -14.48 70.80 -4.31
C LYS A 2 -13.93 70.36 -2.94
N GLU A 3 -13.16 69.27 -2.85
CA GLU A 3 -11.68 69.18 -3.06
C GLU A 3 -10.82 70.01 -2.11
N ASN A 4 -9.98 69.32 -1.32
CA ASN A 4 -8.51 69.45 -1.25
C ASN A 4 -8.00 68.54 -0.10
N ILE A 5 -7.23 67.45 -0.30
CA ILE A 5 -5.91 67.23 -0.92
C ILE A 5 -4.74 67.42 0.07
N LEU A 6 -3.84 66.40 0.04
CA LEU A 6 -2.44 66.31 0.52
C LEU A 6 -2.26 66.06 2.06
N ASN A 7 -1.40 65.15 2.55
CA ASN A 7 -0.23 64.52 1.95
C ASN A 7 0.37 63.34 2.77
N SER A 8 0.88 62.35 2.03
CA SER A 8 2.11 61.54 2.24
C SER A 8 2.40 60.85 3.57
N SER A 9 2.52 59.51 3.52
CA SER A 9 3.77 58.80 3.85
C SER A 9 3.82 57.39 3.23
N LYS A 10 4.95 57.10 2.57
CA LYS A 10 5.30 55.94 1.75
C LYS A 10 5.78 54.74 2.59
N THR A 11 5.42 53.52 2.18
CA THR A 11 6.35 52.37 2.19
C THR A 11 6.00 51.38 1.08
N THR A 12 6.89 51.35 0.10
CA THR A 12 7.03 50.39 -1.01
C THR A 12 7.38 48.99 -0.53
N THR A 13 6.82 47.92 -1.12
CA THR A 13 7.60 46.77 -1.62
C THR A 13 6.75 45.71 -2.37
N LYS A 14 7.16 45.46 -3.62
CA LYS A 14 7.17 44.17 -4.35
C LYS A 14 5.88 43.62 -5.01
N THR A 15 5.50 44.26 -6.11
CA THR A 15 4.64 43.73 -7.19
C THR A 15 5.43 42.99 -8.31
N ALA A 16 6.65 42.50 -8.04
CA ALA A 16 7.56 41.96 -9.06
C ALA A 16 7.59 40.43 -9.20
N ASN A 17 6.81 39.66 -8.43
CA ASN A 17 6.85 38.19 -8.44
C ASN A 17 5.71 37.50 -9.21
N ILE A 18 4.69 38.23 -9.66
CA ILE A 18 3.52 37.64 -10.31
C ILE A 18 3.71 37.55 -11.83
N THR A 19 4.49 38.46 -12.43
CA THR A 19 4.74 38.48 -13.88
C THR A 19 5.76 37.44 -14.36
N ASN A 20 6.70 37.02 -13.50
CA ASN A 20 7.69 35.98 -13.82
C ASN A 20 7.14 34.55 -13.71
N ILE A 21 6.10 34.32 -12.90
CA ILE A 21 5.44 33.02 -12.77
C ILE A 21 4.55 32.78 -13.99
N THR A 22 3.82 33.79 -14.46
CA THR A 22 3.01 33.69 -15.68
C THR A 22 3.86 33.54 -16.94
N ALA A 23 5.03 34.19 -17.01
CA ALA A 23 5.99 34.02 -18.10
C ALA A 23 6.73 32.66 -18.06
N TYR A 24 6.93 32.05 -16.88
CA TYR A 24 7.51 30.70 -16.74
C TYR A 24 6.46 29.61 -17.05
N ILE A 25 5.21 29.80 -16.65
CA ILE A 25 4.08 28.92 -17.00
C ILE A 25 3.85 28.90 -18.52
N ASN A 26 4.04 30.03 -19.20
CA ASN A 26 3.93 30.12 -20.66
C ASN A 26 5.18 29.62 -21.42
N LYS A 27 6.30 29.34 -20.74
CA LYS A 27 7.56 28.83 -21.33
C LYS A 27 7.77 27.33 -21.12
N VAL A 28 6.94 26.69 -20.28
CA VAL A 28 6.85 25.24 -20.10
C VAL A 28 5.56 24.74 -20.78
N GLY A 29 5.50 24.84 -22.11
CA GLY A 29 4.64 24.04 -22.99
C GLY A 29 3.23 23.66 -22.49
N PHE A 30 2.48 24.58 -21.88
CA PHE A 30 1.06 24.40 -21.56
C PHE A 30 0.23 24.57 -22.84
N SER A 31 0.54 23.78 -23.89
CA SER A 31 -0.07 23.89 -25.21
C SER A 31 -0.63 22.53 -25.63
N ALA A 32 -1.96 22.40 -25.65
CA ALA A 32 -2.78 21.36 -26.32
C ALA A 32 -2.52 19.85 -26.02
N GLN A 33 -1.30 19.44 -25.67
CA GLN A 33 -0.89 18.03 -25.52
C GLN A 33 -1.39 17.37 -24.22
N ASN A 34 -1.71 18.16 -23.18
CA ASN A 34 -2.20 17.61 -21.90
C ASN A 34 -3.69 17.21 -21.96
N ALA A 35 -4.49 17.84 -22.82
CA ALA A 35 -5.91 17.47 -23.00
C ALA A 35 -6.06 16.16 -23.80
N GLU A 36 -5.16 15.92 -24.76
CA GLU A 36 -5.07 14.64 -25.45
C GLU A 36 -4.64 13.51 -24.50
N TYR A 37 -3.75 13.80 -23.53
CA TYR A 37 -3.12 12.78 -22.67
C TYR A 37 -4.08 12.13 -21.65
N ASP A 38 -5.10 12.85 -21.18
CA ASP A 38 -6.14 12.29 -20.30
C ASP A 38 -7.16 11.44 -21.09
N SER A 39 -7.36 11.73 -22.37
CA SER A 39 -8.24 10.95 -23.26
C SER A 39 -7.69 9.54 -23.57
N ILE A 40 -6.37 9.33 -23.42
CA ILE A 40 -5.68 8.06 -23.76
C ILE A 40 -5.63 7.06 -22.60
N ARG A 41 -6.33 7.32 -21.49
CA ARG A 41 -6.31 6.50 -20.29
C ARG A 41 -7.68 5.96 -19.94
N CYS A 42 -7.71 4.77 -19.37
CA CYS A 42 -8.96 4.22 -18.87
C CYS A 42 -9.37 4.90 -17.55
N GLY A 43 -10.62 5.38 -17.48
CA GLY A 43 -11.17 6.03 -16.28
C GLY A 43 -11.33 5.16 -15.03
N ILE A 44 -11.17 3.83 -15.12
CA ILE A 44 -11.24 2.91 -13.97
C ILE A 44 -9.86 2.60 -13.42
N CYS A 45 -8.93 2.20 -14.29
CA CYS A 45 -7.61 1.73 -13.88
C CYS A 45 -6.49 2.77 -14.06
N PHE A 46 -6.77 3.91 -14.69
CA PHE A 46 -5.85 5.03 -14.96
C PHE A 46 -4.62 4.69 -15.79
N GLU A 47 -4.61 3.50 -16.37
CA GLU A 47 -3.56 3.00 -17.24
C GLU A 47 -3.86 3.36 -18.70
N PRO A 48 -2.82 3.61 -19.51
CA PRO A 48 -2.97 3.92 -20.92
C PRO A 48 -3.58 2.76 -21.68
N PHE A 49 -4.42 3.08 -22.66
CA PHE A 49 -4.95 2.11 -23.60
C PHE A 49 -3.86 1.50 -24.47
N HIS A 50 -4.11 0.29 -24.97
CA HIS A 50 -3.17 -0.43 -25.83
C HIS A 50 -3.93 -1.30 -26.83
N ILE A 51 -3.69 -1.09 -28.12
CA ILE A 51 -4.44 -1.67 -29.25
C ILE A 51 -4.58 -3.20 -29.14
N LYS A 52 -3.54 -3.92 -28.69
CA LYS A 52 -3.56 -5.39 -28.55
C LYS A 52 -3.87 -5.96 -27.15
N LYS A 53 -3.66 -5.19 -26.09
CA LYS A 53 -3.63 -5.72 -24.70
C LYS A 53 -4.65 -5.07 -23.78
N ARG A 54 -5.11 -3.87 -24.14
CA ARG A 54 -5.98 -3.03 -23.32
C ARG A 54 -6.84 -2.17 -24.24
N LEU A 55 -7.71 -2.83 -25.01
CA LEU A 55 -8.56 -2.14 -25.98
C LEU A 55 -9.48 -1.14 -25.29
N PRO A 56 -9.61 0.08 -25.84
CA PRO A 56 -10.62 1.03 -25.40
C PRO A 56 -11.99 0.61 -25.91
N LYS A 57 -12.92 0.41 -24.98
CA LYS A 57 -14.32 0.12 -25.21
C LYS A 57 -15.15 1.34 -24.79
N SER A 58 -16.02 1.80 -25.67
CA SER A 58 -16.93 2.93 -25.40
C SER A 58 -18.29 2.40 -24.94
N LEU A 59 -18.73 2.87 -23.79
CA LEU A 59 -20.13 2.73 -23.40
C LEU A 59 -21.01 3.64 -24.28
N PRO A 60 -22.35 3.45 -24.32
CA PRO A 60 -23.24 4.31 -25.11
C PRO A 60 -23.24 5.79 -24.69
N CYS A 61 -22.77 6.11 -23.48
CA CYS A 61 -22.50 7.49 -23.02
C CYS A 61 -21.14 8.05 -23.50
N GLU A 62 -20.50 7.41 -24.47
CA GLU A 62 -19.24 7.81 -25.11
C GLU A 62 -17.98 7.75 -24.23
N HIS A 63 -18.11 7.48 -22.93
CA HIS A 63 -16.98 7.27 -22.04
C HIS A 63 -16.25 5.95 -22.34
N SER A 64 -14.91 6.03 -22.36
CA SER A 64 -14.04 4.92 -22.75
C SER A 64 -13.36 4.26 -21.56
N PHE A 65 -13.42 2.91 -21.52
CA PHE A 65 -12.79 2.09 -20.50
C PHE A 65 -12.08 0.90 -21.12
N CYS A 66 -11.17 0.27 -20.36
CA CYS A 66 -10.49 -0.91 -20.85
C CYS A 66 -11.46 -2.10 -20.86
N GLU A 67 -11.38 -2.97 -21.87
CA GLU A 67 -12.22 -4.18 -21.95
C GLU A 67 -12.21 -4.98 -20.63
N GLN A 68 -11.02 -5.21 -20.06
CA GLN A 68 -10.87 -5.91 -18.78
C GLN A 68 -11.60 -5.18 -17.63
N CYS A 69 -11.65 -3.86 -17.67
CA CYS A 69 -12.25 -3.03 -16.64
C CYS A 69 -13.78 -3.11 -16.73
N ILE A 70 -14.34 -3.04 -17.94
CA ILE A 70 -15.78 -3.25 -18.18
C ILE A 70 -16.17 -4.67 -17.79
N PHE A 71 -15.42 -5.67 -18.23
CA PHE A 71 -15.67 -7.06 -17.87
C PHE A 71 -15.67 -7.26 -16.34
N SER A 72 -14.66 -6.71 -15.64
CA SER A 72 -14.59 -6.80 -14.17
C SER A 72 -15.77 -6.10 -13.49
N LEU A 73 -16.22 -4.97 -14.03
CA LEU A 73 -17.38 -4.24 -13.53
C LEU A 73 -18.68 -5.05 -13.72
N CYS A 74 -18.87 -5.66 -14.90
CA CYS A 74 -20.04 -6.51 -15.16
C CYS A 74 -20.04 -7.77 -14.28
N CYS A 75 -18.90 -8.47 -14.13
CA CYS A 75 -18.80 -9.62 -13.23
C CYS A 75 -19.11 -9.25 -11.78
N HIS A 76 -18.71 -8.05 -11.35
CA HIS A 76 -19.04 -7.55 -10.03
C HIS A 76 -20.55 -7.35 -9.84
N GLN A 77 -21.26 -6.83 -10.84
CA GLN A 77 -22.72 -6.65 -10.76
C GLN A 77 -23.48 -7.98 -10.81
N GLN A 78 -23.06 -8.91 -11.66
CA GLN A 78 -23.61 -10.27 -11.71
C GLN A 78 -23.46 -11.00 -10.36
N TYR A 79 -22.34 -10.79 -9.65
CA TYR A 79 -22.15 -11.34 -8.31
C TYR A 79 -23.21 -10.85 -7.30
N TYR A 80 -23.74 -9.63 -7.48
CA TYR A 80 -24.80 -9.06 -6.66
C TYR A 80 -26.21 -9.27 -7.22
N LEU A 81 -26.37 -10.11 -8.25
CA LEU A 81 -27.64 -10.31 -8.96
C LEU A 81 -28.21 -9.00 -9.54
N LEU A 82 -27.33 -8.07 -9.93
CA LEU A 82 -27.68 -6.82 -10.58
C LEU A 82 -27.45 -6.95 -12.08
N ASP A 83 -28.49 -6.65 -12.86
CA ASP A 83 -28.46 -6.74 -14.33
C ASP A 83 -27.93 -5.46 -14.99
N SER A 84 -27.58 -4.44 -14.21
CA SER A 84 -27.12 -3.14 -14.70
C SER A 84 -25.79 -2.68 -14.08
N ILE A 85 -25.04 -1.90 -14.85
CA ILE A 85 -23.83 -1.18 -14.44
C ILE A 85 -24.06 0.32 -14.60
N ASN A 86 -23.45 1.13 -13.74
CA ASN A 86 -23.37 2.58 -13.93
C ASN A 86 -22.02 2.94 -14.57
N CYS A 87 -22.03 3.84 -15.54
CA CYS A 87 -20.79 4.38 -16.10
C CYS A 87 -19.98 5.08 -14.99
N PRO A 88 -18.72 4.70 -14.75
CA PRO A 88 -17.90 5.32 -13.70
C PRO A 88 -17.64 6.82 -13.87
N THR A 89 -17.84 7.37 -15.08
CA THR A 89 -17.60 8.79 -15.37
C THR A 89 -18.85 9.63 -15.25
N CYS A 90 -19.96 9.22 -15.89
CA CYS A 90 -21.20 10.02 -15.94
C CYS A 90 -22.38 9.40 -15.19
N CYS A 91 -22.19 8.25 -14.54
CA CYS A 91 -23.20 7.51 -13.80
C CYS A 91 -24.43 7.03 -14.60
N THR A 92 -24.45 7.18 -15.92
CA THR A 92 -25.52 6.62 -16.78
C THR A 92 -25.57 5.11 -16.64
N GLU A 93 -26.77 4.58 -16.42
CA GLU A 93 -27.03 3.15 -16.23
C GLU A 93 -27.13 2.42 -17.57
N PHE A 94 -26.52 1.24 -17.66
CA PHE A 94 -26.57 0.35 -18.81
C PHE A 94 -26.77 -1.09 -18.36
N SER A 95 -27.48 -1.90 -19.15
CA SER A 95 -27.54 -3.34 -18.88
C SER A 95 -26.13 -3.97 -18.98
N THR A 96 -25.87 -5.01 -18.19
CA THR A 96 -24.62 -5.78 -18.23
C THR A 96 -24.35 -6.35 -19.63
N THR A 97 -25.40 -6.75 -20.35
CA THR A 97 -25.34 -7.20 -21.75
C THR A 97 -24.87 -6.07 -22.68
N THR A 98 -25.45 -4.87 -22.56
CA THR A 98 -25.05 -3.68 -23.33
C THR A 98 -23.60 -3.30 -23.04
N ALA A 99 -23.19 -3.37 -21.78
CA ALA A 99 -21.83 -3.04 -21.37
C ALA A 99 -20.79 -4.05 -21.88
N LEU A 100 -21.07 -5.36 -21.80
CA LEU A 100 -20.18 -6.39 -22.34
C LEU A 100 -20.07 -6.33 -23.87
N ALA A 101 -21.14 -5.88 -24.54
CA ALA A 101 -21.19 -5.63 -25.98
C ALA A 101 -20.66 -4.24 -26.40
N ALA A 102 -20.05 -3.48 -25.48
CA ALA A 102 -19.52 -2.15 -25.75
C ALA A 102 -18.59 -2.16 -26.98
N THR A 103 -18.80 -1.18 -27.86
CA THR A 103 -18.06 -1.07 -29.11
C THR A 103 -16.63 -0.60 -28.84
N THR A 104 -15.70 -1.02 -29.68
CA THR A 104 -14.32 -0.53 -29.60
C THR A 104 -14.27 0.93 -30.04
N ASN A 105 -13.60 1.80 -29.28
CA ASN A 105 -13.39 3.19 -29.66
C ASN A 105 -12.32 3.28 -30.77
N PHE A 106 -12.76 3.13 -32.03
CA PHE A 106 -11.85 3.17 -33.17
C PHE A 106 -11.15 4.52 -33.35
N GLY A 107 -11.80 5.63 -32.98
CA GLY A 107 -11.17 6.95 -33.01
C GLY A 107 -9.98 7.05 -32.05
N LEU A 108 -10.14 6.51 -30.84
CA LEU A 108 -9.05 6.43 -29.86
C LEU A 108 -7.97 5.43 -30.26
N CYS A 109 -8.33 4.32 -30.92
CA CYS A 109 -7.36 3.40 -31.52
C CYS A 109 -6.51 4.09 -32.60
N GLN A 110 -7.11 4.89 -33.48
CA GLN A 110 -6.39 5.66 -34.49
C GLN A 110 -5.47 6.71 -33.85
N LEU A 111 -5.91 7.36 -32.77
CA LEU A 111 -5.08 8.29 -32.01
C LEU A 111 -3.89 7.55 -31.37
N LEU A 112 -4.12 6.38 -30.76
CA LEU A 112 -3.07 5.52 -30.20
C LEU A 112 -2.06 5.08 -31.26
N GLU A 113 -2.51 4.73 -32.46
CA GLU A 113 -1.63 4.40 -33.59
C GLU A 113 -0.77 5.60 -33.98
N LYS A 114 -1.35 6.80 -34.11
CA LYS A 114 -0.61 8.03 -34.40
C LYS A 114 0.42 8.35 -33.32
N VAL A 115 0.04 8.25 -32.04
CA VAL A 115 0.95 8.47 -30.91
C VAL A 115 2.06 7.42 -30.90
N GLN A 116 1.75 6.16 -31.22
CA GLN A 116 2.73 5.08 -31.29
C GLN A 116 3.71 5.25 -32.45
N LEU A 117 3.24 5.75 -33.61
CA LEU A 117 4.07 6.09 -34.76
C LEU A 117 4.97 7.31 -34.48
N GLN A 118 4.43 8.37 -33.88
CA GLN A 118 5.22 9.55 -33.47
C GLN A 118 6.26 9.21 -32.40
N GLN A 119 5.93 8.29 -31.47
CA GLN A 119 6.89 7.75 -30.52
C GLN A 119 7.93 6.86 -31.19
N MET A 120 7.60 6.12 -32.26
CA MET A 120 8.57 5.33 -33.02
C MET A 120 9.58 6.22 -33.78
N GLU A 121 9.16 7.36 -34.31
CA GLU A 121 10.06 8.30 -35.02
C GLU A 121 11.00 9.08 -34.08
N THR A 122 10.66 9.18 -32.79
CA THR A 122 11.45 9.90 -31.78
C THR A 122 12.18 8.99 -30.77
N SER A 123 11.95 7.67 -30.79
CA SER A 123 12.54 6.71 -29.83
C SER A 123 13.34 5.59 -30.48
N ASN A 124 14.59 5.88 -30.85
CA ASN A 124 15.59 4.87 -31.26
C ASN A 124 16.02 3.88 -30.13
N ASP A 125 15.32 3.80 -28.99
CA ASP A 125 15.79 3.14 -27.78
C ASP A 125 14.86 2.05 -27.17
N ALA A 126 13.66 1.75 -27.71
CA ALA A 126 12.63 1.04 -26.90
C ALA A 126 11.98 -0.26 -27.43
N ASN A 127 12.30 -0.82 -28.61
CA ASN A 127 11.71 -2.10 -29.04
C ASN A 127 12.75 -3.07 -29.62
N ILE A 128 13.55 -3.70 -28.76
CA ILE A 128 14.38 -4.84 -29.18
C ILE A 128 13.61 -6.12 -28.83
N THR A 129 12.85 -6.63 -29.80
CA THR A 129 12.41 -8.03 -29.82
C THR A 129 13.56 -8.91 -30.27
N VAL A 130 14.24 -9.56 -29.33
CA VAL A 130 15.22 -10.61 -29.66
C VAL A 130 14.45 -11.92 -29.89
N ILE A 131 14.38 -12.35 -31.14
CA ILE A 131 13.91 -13.70 -31.48
C ILE A 131 15.09 -14.65 -31.26
N HIS A 132 14.95 -15.61 -30.35
CA HIS A 132 15.94 -16.68 -30.23
C HIS A 132 15.76 -17.63 -31.42
N VAL A 133 16.59 -17.46 -32.45
CA VAL A 133 16.73 -18.47 -33.51
C VAL A 133 17.67 -19.54 -32.95
N PRO A 134 17.21 -20.80 -32.74
CA PRO A 134 18.12 -21.87 -32.40
C PRO A 134 19.06 -22.09 -33.59
N ASP A 135 20.37 -21.92 -33.38
CA ASP A 135 21.35 -22.30 -34.41
C ASP A 135 21.20 -23.79 -34.72
N SER A 136 20.91 -24.10 -35.98
CA SER A 136 20.68 -25.45 -36.52
C SER A 136 21.94 -26.34 -36.54
N ASN A 137 23.04 -25.93 -35.89
CA ASN A 137 24.32 -26.64 -35.92
C ASN A 137 24.89 -27.07 -34.55
N CYS A 138 24.10 -27.03 -33.48
CA CYS A 138 24.56 -27.45 -32.15
C CYS A 138 24.18 -28.90 -31.80
N ILE A 139 24.42 -29.84 -32.72
CA ILE A 139 24.60 -31.26 -32.38
C ILE A 139 26.10 -31.45 -32.23
N THR A 140 26.55 -31.92 -31.05
CA THR A 140 27.96 -32.15 -30.63
C THR A 140 28.69 -31.00 -29.92
N ARG A 141 28.27 -30.67 -28.70
CA ARG A 141 29.23 -30.41 -27.60
C ARG A 141 28.55 -30.64 -26.24
N ASP A 142 28.17 -31.90 -26.05
CA ASP A 142 28.05 -32.45 -24.71
C ASP A 142 29.48 -32.53 -24.12
N ARG A 143 29.63 -32.09 -22.87
CA ARG A 143 30.87 -32.03 -22.04
C ARG A 143 31.66 -30.71 -22.10
N LEU A 144 31.85 -30.14 -20.89
CA LEU A 144 32.62 -28.94 -20.50
C LEU A 144 31.78 -27.65 -20.62
N VAL A 145 31.09 -27.18 -19.58
CA VAL A 145 31.72 -26.38 -18.52
C VAL A 145 31.12 -26.74 -17.15
N ARG A 146 32.02 -27.18 -16.28
CA ARG A 146 31.79 -27.46 -14.86
C ARG A 146 31.38 -26.20 -14.12
N LEU A 147 30.65 -26.42 -13.03
CA LEU A 147 30.58 -25.57 -11.85
C LEU A 147 31.84 -24.70 -11.69
N HIS A 148 31.68 -23.38 -11.75
CA HIS A 148 32.53 -22.49 -10.97
C HIS A 148 31.73 -22.00 -9.78
N SER A 149 32.10 -22.55 -8.62
CA SER A 149 31.75 -22.04 -7.30
C SER A 149 32.20 -20.59 -7.19
N TRP A 150 31.27 -19.66 -6.96
CA TRP A 150 31.61 -18.31 -6.52
C TRP A 150 31.71 -18.31 -4.99
N HIS A 151 32.77 -18.95 -4.49
CA HIS A 151 33.35 -18.67 -3.18
C HIS A 151 34.68 -17.97 -3.42
N LYS A 152 34.76 -16.67 -3.12
CA LYS A 152 35.89 -15.98 -2.46
C LYS A 152 35.82 -14.47 -2.70
N ASN A 153 35.50 -13.76 -1.62
CA ASN A 153 36.23 -12.61 -1.08
C ASN A 153 36.87 -11.64 -2.08
N SER A 154 36.14 -10.57 -2.39
CA SER A 154 36.74 -9.27 -2.69
C SER A 154 35.90 -8.20 -2.01
N ARG A 155 36.34 -7.74 -0.81
CA ARG A 155 35.87 -6.48 -0.22
C ARG A 155 36.20 -5.34 -1.20
N PRO A 156 35.23 -4.57 -1.73
CA PRO A 156 35.56 -3.34 -2.42
C PRO A 156 35.87 -2.29 -1.36
N SER A 157 37.12 -1.81 -1.37
CA SER A 157 37.60 -0.68 -0.57
C SER A 157 36.71 0.55 -0.82
N PHE A 158 36.19 1.14 0.26
CA PHE A 158 35.50 2.43 0.27
C PHE A 158 36.46 3.52 -0.16
N GLY A 159 36.40 3.92 -1.43
CA GLY A 159 37.23 4.96 -2.00
C GLY A 159 36.56 5.58 -3.22
N SER A 160 36.02 6.77 -3.03
CA SER A 160 35.48 7.71 -4.02
C SER A 160 36.01 7.49 -5.45
N LYS A 161 35.14 7.12 -6.40
CA LYS A 161 35.35 7.28 -7.86
C LYS A 161 34.08 6.93 -8.64
N ARG A 162 33.38 7.97 -9.09
CA ARG A 162 32.58 8.03 -10.32
C ARG A 162 33.15 7.07 -11.37
N CYS A 163 32.32 6.20 -11.96
CA CYS A 163 32.64 5.33 -13.11
C CYS A 163 33.35 3.97 -12.85
N GLN A 164 33.02 3.22 -11.80
CA GLN A 164 33.33 1.77 -11.79
C GLN A 164 32.41 1.02 -12.78
N LEU A 165 32.90 0.90 -14.02
CA LEU A 165 32.54 -0.11 -15.04
C LEU A 165 31.15 -0.75 -14.88
N MET A 166 30.16 -0.24 -15.64
CA MET A 166 28.84 -0.83 -15.84
C MET A 166 28.99 -2.25 -16.42
N GLN A 167 29.02 -3.27 -15.56
CA GLN A 167 29.16 -4.67 -15.94
C GLN A 167 27.84 -5.39 -15.75
N CYS A 168 27.49 -6.24 -16.72
CA CYS A 168 26.38 -7.17 -16.55
C CYS A 168 26.65 -8.09 -15.36
N THR A 169 25.74 -8.12 -14.39
CA THR A 169 25.86 -8.94 -13.18
C THR A 169 25.83 -10.44 -13.44
N ASP A 170 25.29 -10.89 -14.58
CA ASP A 170 25.16 -12.30 -14.92
C ASP A 170 26.35 -12.87 -15.69
N CYS A 171 26.93 -12.08 -16.60
CA CYS A 171 28.00 -12.51 -17.49
C CYS A 171 29.29 -11.69 -17.35
N SER A 172 29.32 -10.68 -16.46
CA SER A 172 30.43 -9.75 -16.27
C SER A 172 30.84 -8.94 -17.50
N ARG A 173 30.00 -8.91 -18.56
CA ARG A 173 30.25 -8.12 -19.77
C ARG A 173 30.30 -6.63 -19.44
N LYS A 174 31.44 -6.00 -19.72
CA LYS A 174 31.66 -4.56 -19.57
C LYS A 174 30.90 -3.80 -20.64
N MET A 175 30.23 -2.72 -20.24
CA MET A 175 29.46 -1.86 -21.12
C MET A 175 29.89 -0.41 -20.87
N ASN A 176 30.04 0.37 -21.94
CA ASN A 176 30.20 1.82 -21.80
C ASN A 176 28.83 2.47 -21.56
N GLU A 177 28.79 3.74 -21.18
CA GLU A 177 27.55 4.44 -20.84
C GLU A 177 26.52 4.44 -21.99
N LYS A 178 26.98 4.66 -23.24
CA LYS A 178 26.13 4.63 -24.44
C LYS A 178 25.52 3.25 -24.67
N LYS A 179 26.31 2.18 -24.55
CA LYS A 179 25.82 0.78 -24.65
C LYS A 179 24.95 0.43 -23.45
N CYS A 180 25.23 0.94 -22.26
CA CYS A 180 24.42 0.69 -21.07
C CYS A 180 22.98 1.19 -21.26
N ARG A 181 22.79 2.40 -21.82
CA ARG A 181 21.45 2.94 -22.10
C ARG A 181 20.65 2.05 -23.07
N LYS A 182 21.31 1.53 -24.12
CA LYS A 182 20.67 0.73 -25.17
C LYS A 182 20.51 -0.75 -24.82
N GLU A 183 21.60 -1.37 -24.37
CA GLU A 183 21.79 -2.81 -24.26
C GLU A 183 21.64 -3.35 -22.84
N ALA A 184 21.28 -2.51 -21.85
CA ALA A 184 21.15 -2.95 -20.47
C ALA A 184 19.78 -2.68 -19.85
N ARG A 185 19.40 -3.52 -18.90
CA ARG A 185 18.14 -3.43 -18.17
C ARG A 185 18.35 -3.73 -16.68
N PHE A 186 17.40 -3.27 -15.86
CA PHE A 186 17.32 -3.54 -14.43
C PHE A 186 16.17 -4.50 -14.15
N CYS A 187 16.47 -5.63 -13.53
CA CYS A 187 15.44 -6.60 -13.19
C CYS A 187 14.79 -6.29 -11.84
N ALA A 188 13.53 -5.85 -11.86
CA ALA A 188 12.80 -5.53 -10.64
C ALA A 188 12.54 -6.76 -9.75
N LYS A 189 12.59 -7.99 -10.29
CA LYS A 189 12.35 -9.24 -9.56
C LYS A 189 13.62 -9.80 -8.91
N CYS A 190 14.73 -9.87 -9.65
CA CYS A 190 15.95 -10.53 -9.17
C CYS A 190 16.68 -9.74 -8.08
N PHE A 191 16.44 -8.44 -8.02
CA PHE A 191 17.13 -7.54 -7.10
C PHE A 191 16.22 -7.00 -5.99
N SER A 192 14.97 -7.46 -5.89
CA SER A 192 14.05 -7.08 -4.80
C SER A 192 14.06 -8.04 -3.61
N VAL A 193 14.72 -9.20 -3.70
CA VAL A 193 14.51 -10.33 -2.77
C VAL A 193 15.76 -10.72 -1.96
N LYS A 194 16.96 -10.22 -2.30
CA LYS A 194 18.15 -10.60 -1.52
C LYS A 194 18.06 -9.96 -0.12
N LYS A 195 18.22 -10.80 0.90
CA LYS A 195 18.16 -10.49 2.34
C LYS A 195 19.26 -9.55 2.83
N ASP A 196 20.23 -9.25 1.97
CA ASP A 196 21.32 -8.33 2.27
C ASP A 196 20.89 -6.97 1.72
N ASP A 197 20.95 -5.93 2.56
CA ASP A 197 20.65 -4.50 2.31
C ASP A 197 21.54 -3.87 1.23
N ASP A 198 21.82 -4.62 0.16
CA ASP A 198 22.58 -4.16 -0.96
C ASP A 198 21.67 -3.37 -1.90
N ASP A 199 21.47 -2.09 -1.58
CA ASP A 199 20.84 -1.07 -2.42
C ASP A 199 21.68 -0.72 -3.66
N CYS A 200 22.57 -1.63 -4.08
CA CYS A 200 23.35 -1.51 -5.30
C CYS A 200 22.48 -1.70 -6.55
N LEU A 201 22.64 -0.75 -7.47
CA LEU A 201 22.06 -0.81 -8.80
C LEU A 201 22.75 -1.90 -9.63
N ARG A 202 22.02 -2.99 -9.94
CA ARG A 202 22.56 -4.15 -10.66
C ARG A 202 22.09 -4.19 -12.11
N LEU A 203 23.06 -4.14 -13.01
CA LEU A 203 22.84 -4.10 -14.44
C LEU A 203 22.79 -5.51 -15.07
N ILE A 204 21.93 -5.73 -16.06
CA ILE A 204 21.87 -6.97 -16.84
C ILE A 204 21.90 -6.60 -18.33
N CYS A 205 22.77 -7.23 -19.13
CA CYS A 205 22.78 -7.03 -20.57
C CYS A 205 21.56 -7.69 -21.24
N LEU A 206 21.16 -7.24 -22.43
CA LEU A 206 20.00 -7.78 -23.17
C LEU A 206 20.06 -9.30 -23.38
N GLU A 207 21.23 -9.85 -23.66
CA GLU A 207 21.42 -11.30 -23.81
C GLU A 207 21.06 -12.06 -22.53
N CYS A 208 21.55 -11.58 -21.38
CA CYS A 208 21.18 -12.15 -20.09
C CYS A 208 19.71 -11.88 -19.73
N CYS A 209 19.13 -10.76 -20.20
CA CYS A 209 17.70 -10.50 -20.04
C CYS A 209 16.85 -11.59 -20.68
N VAL A 210 17.21 -12.02 -21.89
CA VAL A 210 16.52 -13.09 -22.63
C VAL A 210 16.83 -14.46 -22.02
N ASN A 211 18.08 -14.73 -21.68
CA ASN A 211 18.51 -16.07 -21.27
C ASN A 211 18.20 -16.40 -19.80
N ARG A 212 18.23 -15.39 -18.91
CA ARG A 212 18.12 -15.59 -17.45
C ARG A 212 16.99 -14.81 -16.78
N HIS A 213 16.54 -13.71 -17.37
CA HIS A 213 15.48 -12.86 -16.80
C HIS A 213 14.22 -12.82 -17.66
N ASN A 214 14.01 -13.84 -18.50
CA ASN A 214 12.81 -13.93 -19.32
C ASN A 214 11.55 -13.93 -18.44
N GLY A 215 10.55 -13.11 -18.78
CA GLY A 215 9.34 -12.93 -17.99
C GLY A 215 9.52 -12.11 -16.69
N HIS A 216 10.70 -11.54 -16.45
CA HIS A 216 10.87 -10.56 -15.38
C HIS A 216 10.49 -9.16 -15.85
N LYS A 217 10.07 -8.30 -14.91
CA LYS A 217 9.86 -6.88 -15.20
C LYS A 217 11.24 -6.23 -15.31
N LEU A 218 11.59 -5.84 -16.52
CA LEU A 218 12.83 -5.17 -16.87
C LEU A 218 12.54 -3.67 -17.00
N VAL A 219 13.41 -2.85 -16.42
CA VAL A 219 13.31 -1.38 -16.45
C VAL A 219 14.53 -0.84 -17.17
N THR A 220 14.37 0.15 -18.05
CA THR A 220 15.50 0.82 -18.71
C THR A 220 16.15 1.87 -17.79
N LEU A 221 17.35 2.33 -18.12
CA LEU A 221 17.98 3.43 -17.36
C LEU A 221 17.16 4.71 -17.45
N SER A 222 16.65 5.04 -18.64
CA SER A 222 15.82 6.23 -18.87
C SER A 222 14.49 6.16 -18.09
N GLU A 223 13.84 4.99 -18.04
CA GLU A 223 12.65 4.79 -17.22
C GLU A 223 12.96 4.96 -15.73
N LEU A 224 14.11 4.45 -15.28
CA LEU A 224 14.53 4.55 -13.88
C LEU A 224 14.85 6.00 -13.49
N GLU A 225 15.57 6.73 -14.34
CA GLU A 225 15.84 8.17 -14.19
C GLU A 225 14.52 8.97 -14.16
N CYS A 226 13.54 8.63 -15.02
CA CYS A 226 12.22 9.24 -15.00
C CYS A 226 11.45 8.96 -13.70
N GLN A 227 11.44 7.71 -13.22
CA GLN A 227 10.81 7.35 -11.95
C GLN A 227 11.47 8.04 -10.75
N HIS A 228 12.79 8.21 -10.81
CA HIS A 228 13.57 8.93 -9.82
C HIS A 228 13.16 10.41 -9.75
N GLN A 229 13.13 11.11 -10.90
CA GLN A 229 12.70 12.51 -10.97
C GLN A 229 11.24 12.69 -10.55
N LYS A 230 10.37 11.75 -10.95
CA LYS A 230 8.98 11.73 -10.51
C LYS A 230 8.88 11.60 -8.98
N LEU A 231 9.66 10.71 -8.37
CA LEU A 231 9.67 10.55 -6.92
C LEU A 231 10.12 11.83 -6.22
N ILE A 232 11.17 12.51 -6.70
CA ILE A 232 11.60 13.81 -6.12
C ILE A 232 10.44 14.82 -6.15
N LYS A 233 9.73 14.93 -7.29
CA LYS A 233 8.57 15.82 -7.43
C LYS A 233 7.45 15.43 -6.47
N ASP A 234 7.13 14.14 -6.38
CA ASP A 234 6.10 13.62 -5.48
C ASP A 234 6.44 13.90 -4.01
N LEU A 235 7.70 13.72 -3.61
CA LEU A 235 8.17 13.99 -2.24
C LEU A 235 8.16 15.48 -1.90
N ARG A 236 8.53 16.36 -2.84
CA ARG A 236 8.43 17.83 -2.63
C ARG A 236 6.97 18.28 -2.47
N ASN A 237 6.06 17.72 -3.26
CA ASN A 237 4.63 17.97 -3.11
C ASN A 237 4.12 17.46 -1.74
N LEU A 238 4.57 16.27 -1.33
CA LEU A 238 4.22 15.69 -0.04
C LEU A 238 4.77 16.52 1.13
N GLN A 239 5.98 17.06 0.99
CA GLN A 239 6.58 17.98 1.96
C GLN A 239 5.72 19.24 2.15
N GLN A 240 5.23 19.84 1.05
CA GLN A 240 4.30 20.98 1.14
C GLN A 240 2.98 20.60 1.81
N SER A 241 2.46 19.41 1.53
CA SER A 241 1.27 18.87 2.19
C SER A 241 1.49 18.69 3.70
N ILE A 242 2.61 18.10 4.11
CA ILE A 242 3.01 17.96 5.52
C ILE A 242 3.06 19.32 6.23
N GLN A 243 3.62 20.35 5.57
CA GLN A 243 3.64 21.70 6.12
C GLN A 243 2.24 22.30 6.30
N LYS A 244 1.32 22.07 5.35
CA LYS A 244 -0.08 22.51 5.46
C LYS A 244 -0.78 21.81 6.62
N ILE A 245 -0.68 20.47 6.70
CA ILE A 245 -1.26 19.67 7.79
C ILE A 245 -0.71 20.11 9.14
N ASN A 246 0.58 20.43 9.23
CA ASN A 246 1.17 20.90 10.48
C ASN A 246 0.54 22.22 10.95
N LYS A 247 0.26 23.16 10.04
CA LYS A 247 -0.44 24.41 10.36
C LYS A 247 -1.87 24.14 10.86
N TRP A 248 -2.55 23.17 10.25
CA TRP A 248 -3.89 22.76 10.65
C TRP A 248 -3.88 22.11 12.03
N LEU A 249 -2.94 21.21 12.29
CA LEU A 249 -2.72 20.61 13.60
C LEU A 249 -2.49 21.67 14.68
N GLU A 250 -1.69 22.69 14.39
CA GLU A 250 -1.44 23.80 15.31
C GLU A 250 -2.71 24.62 15.59
N ALA A 251 -3.49 24.93 14.55
CA ALA A 251 -4.77 25.61 14.72
C ALA A 251 -5.76 24.78 15.54
N SER A 252 -5.93 23.50 15.21
CA SER A 252 -6.87 22.60 15.89
C SER A 252 -6.46 22.30 17.34
N LEU A 253 -5.16 22.21 17.64
CA LEU A 253 -4.67 22.10 19.03
C LEU A 253 -4.85 23.39 19.82
N LYS A 254 -4.68 24.56 19.18
CA LYS A 254 -4.93 25.85 19.83
C LYS A 254 -6.40 25.96 20.26
N MET A 255 -7.33 25.58 19.39
CA MET A 255 -8.76 25.50 19.73
C MET A 255 -9.01 24.57 20.93
N LEU A 256 -8.42 23.36 20.93
CA LEU A 256 -8.55 22.43 22.07
C LEU A 256 -7.96 22.96 23.38
N SER A 257 -6.89 23.77 23.31
CA SER A 257 -6.24 24.34 24.49
C SER A 257 -7.03 25.52 25.10
N GLU A 258 -7.82 26.21 24.28
CA GLU A 258 -8.73 27.27 24.71
C GLU A 258 -10.02 26.67 25.31
N ASP A 259 -10.41 25.47 24.88
CA ASP A 259 -11.52 24.70 25.45
C ASP A 259 -11.14 24.01 26.77
N SER A 260 -11.67 24.53 27.89
CA SER A 260 -11.42 24.06 29.27
C SER A 260 -11.82 22.60 29.59
N THR A 261 -12.32 21.84 28.61
CA THR A 261 -12.91 20.52 28.82
C THR A 261 -11.91 19.36 28.75
N ILE A 262 -10.69 19.60 28.25
CA ILE A 262 -9.65 18.57 28.14
C ILE A 262 -8.63 18.77 29.26
N PRO A 263 -8.26 17.72 30.02
CA PRO A 263 -7.22 17.82 31.02
C PRO A 263 -5.93 18.37 30.40
N ALA A 264 -5.31 19.35 31.06
CA ALA A 264 -4.08 19.98 30.58
C ALA A 264 -2.97 18.94 30.27
N THR A 265 -2.95 17.82 31.00
CA THR A 265 -2.06 16.68 30.78
C THR A 265 -2.21 16.05 29.39
N ASP A 266 -3.43 15.94 28.89
CA ASP A 266 -3.73 15.31 27.60
C ASP A 266 -3.43 16.26 26.45
N CYS A 267 -3.71 17.56 26.63
CA CYS A 267 -3.29 18.58 25.68
C CYS A 267 -1.75 18.58 25.52
N VAL A 268 -1.00 18.54 26.63
CA VAL A 268 0.48 18.44 26.61
C VAL A 268 0.94 17.15 25.92
N ALA A 269 0.29 16.01 26.19
CA ALA A 269 0.61 14.73 25.54
C ALA A 269 0.35 14.78 24.02
N LEU A 270 -0.73 15.42 23.58
CA LEU A 270 -1.05 15.61 22.16
C LEU A 270 -0.04 16.54 21.47
N HIS A 271 0.33 17.65 22.11
CA HIS A 271 1.39 18.53 21.61
C HIS A 271 2.72 17.77 21.45
N LYS A 272 3.10 16.97 22.44
CA LYS A 272 4.33 16.16 22.40
C LYS A 272 4.27 15.11 21.29
N THR A 273 3.15 14.41 21.15
CA THR A 273 2.93 13.39 20.11
C THR A 273 3.01 14.01 18.72
N LYS A 274 2.34 15.15 18.51
CA LYS A 274 2.40 15.95 17.29
C LYS A 274 3.83 16.36 16.96
N GLN A 275 4.57 16.89 17.94
CA GLN A 275 5.94 17.36 17.71
C GLN A 275 6.89 16.21 17.36
N ASN A 276 6.80 15.08 18.06
CA ASN A 276 7.62 13.90 17.78
C ASN A 276 7.36 13.35 16.38
N LEU A 277 6.08 13.18 16.03
CA LEU A 277 5.69 12.68 14.71
C LEU A 277 6.14 13.62 13.59
N ARG A 278 5.97 14.93 13.78
CA ARG A 278 6.43 15.94 12.82
C ARG A 278 7.93 15.86 12.62
N ASN A 279 8.70 15.83 13.71
CA ASN A 279 10.17 15.77 13.65
C ASN A 279 10.64 14.52 12.91
N GLU A 280 10.02 13.37 13.18
CA GLU A 280 10.30 12.11 12.48
C GLU A 280 9.98 12.22 10.98
N CYS A 281 8.79 12.67 10.61
CA CYS A 281 8.38 12.85 9.22
C CYS A 281 9.30 13.83 8.47
N GLU A 282 9.70 14.94 9.11
CA GLU A 282 10.61 15.92 8.51
C GLU A 282 12.04 15.39 8.36
N ALA A 283 12.55 14.67 9.37
CA ALA A 283 13.88 14.06 9.31
C ALA A 283 13.96 12.98 8.23
N ASP A 284 12.97 12.10 8.17
CA ASP A 284 12.86 11.06 7.14
C ASP A 284 12.72 11.64 5.74
N MET A 285 11.91 12.70 5.57
CA MET A 285 11.74 13.39 4.30
C MET A 285 13.04 14.06 3.84
N LYS A 286 13.74 14.75 4.76
CA LYS A 286 15.04 15.36 4.48
C LYS A 286 16.08 14.31 4.09
N PHE A 287 16.11 13.19 4.81
CA PHE A 287 16.99 12.07 4.48
C PHE A 287 16.67 11.52 3.09
N ALA A 288 15.41 11.21 2.79
CA ALA A 288 14.98 10.70 1.49
C ALA A 288 15.36 11.64 0.34
N LEU A 289 15.06 12.95 0.47
CA LEU A 289 15.44 13.94 -0.54
C LEU A 289 16.96 14.05 -0.67
N SER A 290 17.73 14.02 0.42
CA SER A 290 19.20 14.08 0.37
C SER A 290 19.80 12.89 -0.40
N VAL A 291 19.23 11.69 -0.25
CA VAL A 291 19.66 10.49 -0.97
C VAL A 291 19.28 10.58 -2.46
N LEU A 292 18.09 11.11 -2.78
CA LEU A 292 17.62 11.23 -4.16
C LEU A 292 18.29 12.40 -4.92
N GLU A 293 18.66 13.46 -4.24
CA GLU A 293 19.30 14.65 -4.85
C GLU A 293 20.82 14.50 -4.93
N ASN A 294 21.39 13.49 -4.26
CA ASN A 294 22.80 13.17 -4.36
C ASN A 294 23.13 12.49 -5.71
N GLY A 295 23.80 13.23 -6.59
CA GLY A 295 24.26 12.72 -7.89
C GLY A 295 25.21 11.51 -7.81
N GLY A 296 25.78 11.20 -6.64
CA GLY A 296 26.68 10.07 -6.44
C GLY A 296 25.98 8.72 -6.21
N THR A 297 24.72 8.72 -5.77
CA THR A 297 23.95 7.51 -5.41
C THR A 297 22.82 7.23 -6.39
N THR A 298 22.75 7.96 -7.50
CA THR A 298 21.60 7.95 -8.41
C THR A 298 21.96 7.41 -9.79
N PRO A 299 21.02 6.73 -10.47
CA PRO A 299 19.69 6.36 -10.00
C PRO A 299 19.70 5.18 -9.01
N LEU A 300 18.77 5.20 -8.04
CA LEU A 300 18.59 4.10 -7.09
C LEU A 300 17.89 2.89 -7.74
N PRO A 301 18.05 1.67 -7.20
CA PRO A 301 17.31 0.51 -7.68
C PRO A 301 15.78 0.71 -7.61
N PRO A 302 15.00 0.09 -8.53
CA PRO A 302 13.54 0.21 -8.52
C PRO A 302 12.87 -0.11 -7.17
N ALA A 303 13.39 -1.12 -6.45
CA ALA A 303 12.86 -1.51 -5.15
C ALA A 303 13.11 -0.44 -4.07
N ALA A 304 14.29 0.19 -4.07
CA ALA A 304 14.62 1.26 -3.13
C ALA A 304 13.73 2.48 -3.34
N LEU A 305 13.52 2.91 -4.61
CA LEU A 305 12.58 3.98 -4.95
C LEU A 305 11.16 3.67 -4.46
N GLN A 306 10.69 2.42 -4.63
CA GLN A 306 9.37 1.99 -4.18
C GLN A 306 9.25 2.01 -2.65
N ARG A 307 10.24 1.49 -1.92
CA ARG A 307 10.24 1.50 -0.44
C ARG A 307 10.25 2.93 0.11
N MET A 308 11.11 3.79 -0.45
CA MET A 308 11.19 5.19 -0.06
C MET A 308 9.84 5.90 -0.30
N ARG A 309 9.23 5.68 -1.46
CA ARG A 309 7.88 6.18 -1.75
C ARG A 309 6.87 5.73 -0.69
N GLN A 310 6.79 4.43 -0.42
CA GLN A 310 5.84 3.86 0.55
C GLN A 310 6.02 4.44 1.96
N HIS A 311 7.27 4.54 2.42
CA HIS A 311 7.61 5.09 3.73
C HIS A 311 7.13 6.53 3.90
N GLN A 312 7.37 7.38 2.89
CA GLN A 312 6.97 8.79 2.96
C GLN A 312 5.45 8.97 2.92
N TYR A 313 4.73 8.22 2.07
CA TYR A 313 3.26 8.23 2.09
C TYR A 313 2.69 7.74 3.42
N HIS A 314 3.31 6.71 4.02
CA HIS A 314 2.92 6.23 5.34
C HIS A 314 3.07 7.31 6.41
N ASN A 315 4.22 8.00 6.44
CA ASN A 315 4.49 9.12 7.34
C ASN A 315 3.49 10.28 7.17
N SER A 316 3.12 10.63 5.93
CA SER A 316 2.07 11.63 5.70
C SER A 316 0.69 11.18 6.19
N ALA A 317 0.33 9.91 5.97
CA ALA A 317 -0.94 9.35 6.45
C ALA A 317 -1.01 9.36 7.99
N ARG A 318 0.11 9.13 8.68
CA ARG A 318 0.21 9.26 10.14
C ARG A 318 -0.18 10.67 10.59
N LEU A 319 0.36 11.73 9.98
CA LEU A 319 0.01 13.11 10.35
C LEU A 319 -1.47 13.44 10.13
N HIS A 320 -2.05 13.00 9.00
CA HIS A 320 -3.48 13.17 8.75
C HIS A 320 -4.36 12.45 9.77
N LYS A 321 -3.97 11.24 10.18
CA LYS A 321 -4.69 10.47 11.21
C LYS A 321 -4.70 11.21 12.55
N LEU A 322 -3.59 11.85 12.92
CA LEU A 322 -3.52 12.69 14.11
C LEU A 322 -4.41 13.94 14.00
N LEU A 323 -4.46 14.58 12.83
CA LEU A 323 -5.31 15.75 12.59
C LEU A 323 -6.79 15.41 12.78
N HIS A 324 -7.25 14.36 12.11
CA HIS A 324 -8.64 13.89 12.21
C HIS A 324 -8.99 13.50 13.66
N PHE A 325 -8.04 12.97 14.41
CA PHE A 325 -8.25 12.67 15.83
C PHE A 325 -8.51 13.95 16.65
N ILE A 326 -7.67 14.97 16.47
CA ILE A 326 -7.78 16.28 17.15
C ILE A 326 -9.07 16.99 16.75
N GLU A 327 -9.44 16.97 15.48
CA GLU A 327 -10.71 17.55 14.99
C GLU A 327 -11.93 16.86 15.61
N LYS A 328 -11.87 15.54 15.81
CA LYS A 328 -12.94 14.79 16.49
C LYS A 328 -13.06 15.16 17.97
N CYS A 329 -11.94 15.41 18.66
CA CYS A 329 -11.97 15.95 20.01
C CYS A 329 -12.70 17.30 20.05
N ASN A 330 -12.41 18.20 19.09
CA ASN A 330 -13.08 19.50 18.95
C ASN A 330 -14.60 19.33 18.69
N GLY A 331 -14.99 18.43 17.78
CA GLY A 331 -16.40 18.16 17.48
C GLY A 331 -17.19 17.65 18.69
N SER A 332 -16.57 16.81 19.51
CA SER A 332 -17.20 16.26 20.72
C SER A 332 -17.40 17.28 21.85
N ALA A 333 -16.57 18.34 21.92
CA ALA A 333 -16.74 19.44 22.87
C ALA A 333 -17.97 20.32 22.53
N ASN A 334 -18.24 20.50 21.23
CA ASN A 334 -19.40 21.23 20.73
C ASN A 334 -20.72 20.47 20.90
N GLU A 335 -20.73 19.14 20.79
CA GLU A 335 -21.95 18.35 21.03
C GLU A 335 -22.37 18.29 22.52
N ARG A 336 -21.42 18.38 23.46
CA ARG A 336 -21.71 18.39 24.91
C ARG A 336 -22.40 19.68 25.37
N HIS A 337 -22.17 20.81 24.70
CA HIS A 337 -22.85 22.07 25.01
C HIS A 337 -24.35 22.03 24.69
N ASN A 338 -24.81 21.09 23.84
CA ASN A 338 -26.22 20.96 23.46
C ASN A 338 -26.98 19.86 24.21
N ARG A 339 -26.36 19.14 25.14
CA ARG A 339 -27.03 18.14 26.00
C ARG A 339 -26.65 18.33 27.46
N SER A 340 -27.36 19.22 28.15
CA SER A 340 -27.36 19.29 29.61
C SER A 340 -28.05 18.04 30.18
N ILE A 341 -27.29 16.95 30.38
CA ILE A 341 -27.73 15.84 31.21
C ILE A 341 -26.78 15.80 32.42
N LYS A 342 -27.32 16.24 33.56
CA LYS A 342 -26.72 16.06 34.89
C LYS A 342 -26.44 14.57 35.09
N LEU A 343 -25.17 14.19 35.22
CA LEU A 343 -24.78 12.93 35.85
C LEU A 343 -23.79 13.26 36.97
N ASP A 344 -24.17 12.90 38.19
CA ASP A 344 -23.44 13.15 39.42
C ASP A 344 -22.12 12.37 39.49
N THR A 345 -21.06 13.12 39.80
CA THR A 345 -19.90 12.85 40.64
C THR A 345 -19.58 11.39 41.01
N SER A 346 -18.51 10.82 40.43
CA SER A 346 -17.42 10.06 41.11
C SER A 346 -16.73 9.04 40.19
N MET A 347 -16.06 9.49 39.12
CA MET A 347 -15.04 8.65 38.48
C MET A 347 -13.80 9.48 38.18
N SER A 348 -12.65 8.94 38.59
CA SER A 348 -11.32 9.49 38.36
C SER A 348 -11.12 9.76 36.85
N HIS A 349 -11.25 11.02 36.45
CA HIS A 349 -11.29 11.50 35.07
C HIS A 349 -10.00 11.32 34.25
N SER A 350 -9.01 10.57 34.75
CA SER A 350 -7.71 10.38 34.10
C SER A 350 -7.70 9.30 33.00
N SER A 351 -8.73 8.45 32.89
CA SER A 351 -8.77 7.33 31.92
C SER A 351 -9.67 7.58 30.69
N LEU A 352 -10.50 8.62 30.72
CA LEU A 352 -11.45 8.92 29.65
C LEU A 352 -10.84 9.77 28.52
N CYS A 353 -9.70 10.42 28.75
CA CYS A 353 -8.91 11.12 27.71
C CYS A 353 -7.67 10.34 27.25
N SER A 354 -7.38 9.18 27.85
CA SER A 354 -6.47 8.16 27.27
C SER A 354 -7.10 7.37 26.11
N LEU A 355 -8.19 7.88 25.53
CA LEU A 355 -8.68 7.51 24.20
C LEU A 355 -7.69 7.98 23.11
N ASN A 356 -6.40 7.63 23.26
CA ASN A 356 -5.44 7.63 22.17
C ASN A 356 -5.98 6.65 21.15
N ARG A 357 -6.60 7.16 20.09
CA ARG A 357 -6.68 6.43 18.84
C ARG A 357 -5.24 6.33 18.35
N GLN A 358 -4.52 5.31 18.81
CA GLN A 358 -3.15 5.00 18.45
C GLN A 358 -3.16 4.38 17.05
N THR A 359 -3.69 5.16 16.10
CA THR A 359 -3.49 5.03 14.66
C THR A 359 -2.03 4.64 14.42
N ARG A 360 -1.76 3.79 13.41
CA ARG A 360 -0.47 3.12 13.07
C ARG A 360 0.84 3.87 13.36
N ILE A 361 0.75 5.18 13.51
CA ILE A 361 1.72 6.11 14.08
C ILE A 361 2.58 5.54 15.22
N ALA A 362 2.04 4.76 16.16
CA ALA A 362 2.83 4.23 17.28
C ALA A 362 3.49 2.86 17.01
N LEU A 363 3.04 2.11 15.99
CA LEU A 363 3.49 0.74 15.76
C LEU A 363 4.94 0.67 15.23
N SER A 364 5.45 1.76 14.64
CA SER A 364 6.76 1.79 13.98
C SER A 364 7.90 2.31 14.87
N ASN A 365 7.59 2.98 15.99
CA ASN A 365 8.59 3.76 16.75
C ASN A 365 9.26 3.00 17.91
N SER A 366 8.95 1.72 18.08
CA SER A 366 9.66 0.91 19.07
C SER A 366 9.60 -0.55 18.66
N ALA A 367 10.74 -1.11 18.25
CA ALA A 367 10.92 -2.51 17.94
C ALA A 367 10.74 -3.46 19.16
N SER A 368 9.98 -3.07 20.19
CA SER A 368 9.74 -3.88 21.38
C SER A 368 8.63 -3.45 22.34
N ASN A 369 7.77 -2.43 22.08
CA ASN A 369 6.79 -2.04 23.11
C ASN A 369 5.58 -2.99 23.14
N ASP A 370 5.72 -4.10 23.87
CA ASP A 370 4.58 -4.82 24.45
C ASP A 370 3.67 -3.88 25.28
N ARG A 371 4.24 -2.77 25.77
CA ARG A 371 3.55 -1.73 26.52
C ARG A 371 2.38 -1.12 25.75
N SER A 372 2.53 -0.80 24.46
CA SER A 372 1.42 -0.19 23.70
C SER A 372 0.27 -1.18 23.49
N VAL A 373 0.59 -2.47 23.30
CA VAL A 373 -0.43 -3.51 23.19
C VAL A 373 -1.14 -3.74 24.51
N ALA A 374 -0.40 -3.80 25.61
CA ALA A 374 -0.98 -3.93 26.94
C ALA A 374 -1.88 -2.74 27.29
N GLU A 375 -1.47 -1.52 26.94
CA GLU A 375 -2.27 -0.30 27.13
C GLU A 375 -3.58 -0.35 26.31
N ALA A 376 -3.51 -0.72 25.02
CA ALA A 376 -4.71 -0.86 24.19
C ALA A 376 -5.70 -1.91 24.72
N ILE A 377 -5.20 -3.06 25.17
CA ILE A 377 -6.02 -4.12 25.79
C ILE A 377 -6.62 -3.64 27.12
N ALA A 378 -5.83 -2.97 27.96
CA ALA A 378 -6.29 -2.42 29.25
C ALA A 378 -7.47 -1.47 29.05
N THR A 379 -7.39 -0.59 28.04
CA THR A 379 -8.45 0.35 27.69
C THR A 379 -9.74 -0.36 27.28
N VAL A 380 -9.65 -1.41 26.45
CA VAL A 380 -10.82 -2.20 26.07
C VAL A 380 -11.47 -2.86 27.29
N LEU A 381 -10.68 -3.46 28.18
CA LEU A 381 -11.19 -4.09 29.39
C LEU A 381 -11.85 -3.08 30.33
N ALA A 382 -11.23 -1.92 30.54
CA ALA A 382 -11.75 -0.88 31.41
C ALA A 382 -13.14 -0.40 30.96
N VAL A 383 -13.34 -0.21 29.65
CA VAL A 383 -14.62 0.26 29.09
C VAL A 383 -15.66 -0.87 29.03
N THR A 384 -15.25 -2.09 28.67
CA THR A 384 -16.18 -3.23 28.54
C THR A 384 -16.76 -3.65 29.90
N LEU A 385 -15.95 -3.57 30.96
CA LEU A 385 -16.35 -3.93 32.33
C LEU A 385 -17.30 -2.95 33.00
N ASP A 386 -17.36 -1.72 32.50
CA ASP A 386 -18.29 -0.70 32.99
C ASP A 386 -19.68 -0.89 32.35
N HIS A 387 -19.72 -1.40 31.12
CA HIS A 387 -20.95 -1.59 30.35
C HIS A 387 -21.64 -2.94 30.59
N ARG A 388 -20.92 -3.96 31.09
CA ARG A 388 -21.46 -5.29 31.39
C ARG A 388 -21.26 -5.64 32.85
N SER A 389 -22.26 -6.28 33.46
CA SER A 389 -22.17 -6.80 34.81
C SER A 389 -20.88 -7.62 34.96
N ARG A 390 -19.98 -7.15 35.85
CA ARG A 390 -18.68 -7.81 36.14
C ARG A 390 -18.82 -9.31 36.36
N PHE A 391 -19.95 -9.77 36.90
CA PHE A 391 -20.20 -11.13 37.35
C PHE A 391 -20.17 -12.19 36.23
N GLU A 392 -20.63 -11.90 35.01
CA GLU A 392 -20.70 -12.93 33.96
C GLU A 392 -19.35 -13.22 33.30
N ASN A 393 -18.41 -12.28 33.36
CA ASN A 393 -17.15 -12.36 32.61
C ASN A 393 -15.88 -12.36 33.47
N VAL A 394 -16.00 -12.48 34.81
CA VAL A 394 -14.85 -12.46 35.74
C VAL A 394 -13.72 -13.39 35.29
N ASN A 395 -14.06 -14.62 34.92
CA ASN A 395 -13.08 -15.64 34.52
C ASN A 395 -12.32 -15.23 33.25
N ARG A 396 -13.00 -14.66 32.25
CA ARG A 396 -12.37 -14.25 30.98
C ARG A 396 -11.45 -13.05 31.19
N VAL A 397 -11.89 -12.07 31.97
CA VAL A 397 -11.11 -10.88 32.31
C VAL A 397 -9.84 -11.28 33.07
N ALA A 398 -9.97 -12.14 34.09
CA ALA A 398 -8.82 -12.65 34.84
C ALA A 398 -7.79 -13.37 33.95
N VAL A 399 -8.26 -14.10 32.93
CA VAL A 399 -7.38 -14.74 31.93
C VAL A 399 -6.63 -13.69 31.09
N VAL A 400 -7.31 -12.64 30.61
CA VAL A 400 -6.68 -11.56 29.84
C VAL A 400 -5.67 -10.81 30.71
N GLU A 401 -6.03 -10.42 31.93
CA GLU A 401 -5.12 -9.75 32.86
C GLU A 401 -3.88 -10.59 33.19
N LYS A 402 -4.05 -11.92 33.36
CA LYS A 402 -2.92 -12.84 33.56
C LYS A 402 -2.02 -12.88 32.33
N ALA A 403 -2.58 -12.92 31.12
CA ALA A 403 -1.81 -12.86 29.87
C ALA A 403 -1.08 -11.51 29.72
N MET A 404 -1.71 -10.39 30.08
CA MET A 404 -1.08 -9.07 30.07
C MET A 404 0.08 -8.97 31.07
N LYS A 405 -0.08 -9.52 32.29
CA LYS A 405 1.00 -9.60 33.28
C LYS A 405 2.22 -10.37 32.74
N VAL A 406 2.00 -11.35 31.87
CA VAL A 406 3.09 -12.08 31.19
C VAL A 406 3.79 -11.21 30.15
N LEU A 407 3.05 -10.40 29.38
CA LEU A 407 3.61 -9.46 28.40
C LEU A 407 4.47 -8.36 29.05
N SER A 408 4.11 -7.92 30.26
CA SER A 408 4.89 -6.92 31.00
C SER A 408 6.21 -7.45 31.60
N LYS A 409 6.44 -8.77 31.58
CA LYS A 409 7.70 -9.36 32.10
C LYS A 409 8.81 -9.23 31.06
N LYS A 410 9.87 -8.48 31.42
CA LYS A 410 11.07 -8.27 30.58
C LYS A 410 11.74 -9.57 30.09
N ASN A 411 11.63 -10.67 30.85
CA ASN A 411 12.29 -11.94 30.57
C ASN A 411 11.37 -12.98 29.91
N SER A 412 10.22 -12.58 29.38
CA SER A 412 9.29 -13.51 28.73
C SER A 412 9.85 -14.01 27.39
N THR A 413 9.82 -15.33 27.17
CA THR A 413 10.29 -15.92 25.90
C THR A 413 9.35 -15.53 24.75
N LYS A 414 9.87 -15.55 23.51
CA LYS A 414 9.03 -15.30 22.31
C LYS A 414 7.84 -16.26 22.24
N ALA A 415 8.01 -17.53 22.64
CA ALA A 415 6.93 -18.50 22.69
C ALA A 415 5.83 -18.10 23.69
N VAL A 416 6.22 -17.70 24.90
CA VAL A 416 5.30 -17.26 25.95
C VAL A 416 4.56 -15.98 25.55
N ARG A 417 5.25 -15.00 24.95
CA ARG A 417 4.63 -13.77 24.43
C ARG A 417 3.62 -14.06 23.32
N ARG A 418 3.93 -14.96 22.39
CA ARG A 418 2.99 -15.42 21.35
C ARG A 418 1.72 -16.03 21.94
N ALA A 419 1.88 -16.94 22.90
CA ALA A 419 0.75 -17.58 23.57
C ALA A 419 -0.11 -16.56 24.33
N ALA A 420 0.51 -15.61 25.03
CA ALA A 420 -0.21 -14.54 25.74
C ALA A 420 -1.02 -13.65 24.79
N LEU A 421 -0.43 -13.18 23.69
CA LEU A 421 -1.13 -12.35 22.69
C LEU A 421 -2.29 -13.09 22.02
N LEU A 422 -2.10 -14.37 21.66
CA LEU A 422 -3.18 -15.20 21.13
C LEU A 422 -4.30 -15.42 22.14
N CYS A 423 -3.95 -15.61 23.41
CA CYS A 423 -4.92 -15.73 24.49
C CYS A 423 -5.74 -14.45 24.60
N CYS A 424 -5.09 -13.27 24.66
CA CYS A 424 -5.77 -11.98 24.68
C CYS A 424 -6.72 -11.82 23.49
N ALA A 425 -6.25 -12.05 22.26
CA ALA A 425 -7.10 -11.91 21.07
C ALA A 425 -8.32 -12.85 21.08
N LYS A 426 -8.15 -14.11 21.51
CA LYS A 426 -9.26 -15.06 21.61
C LYS A 426 -10.29 -14.64 22.66
N GLN A 427 -9.82 -14.26 23.85
CA GLN A 427 -10.72 -13.85 24.93
C GLN A 427 -11.43 -12.53 24.60
N LEU A 428 -10.72 -11.55 24.03
CA LEU A 428 -11.32 -10.27 23.59
C LEU A 428 -12.42 -10.49 22.55
N ARG A 429 -12.28 -11.50 21.68
CA ARG A 429 -13.26 -11.75 20.62
C ARG A 429 -14.61 -12.16 21.20
N GLU A 430 -14.61 -12.90 22.30
CA GLU A 430 -15.81 -13.36 22.99
C GLU A 430 -16.66 -12.24 23.60
N PHE A 431 -16.12 -11.03 23.72
CA PHE A 431 -16.85 -9.85 24.18
C PHE A 431 -17.53 -9.08 23.04
N ILE A 432 -17.16 -9.34 21.78
CA ILE A 432 -17.76 -8.71 20.61
C ILE A 432 -19.10 -9.39 20.34
N ASP A 433 -20.19 -8.65 20.54
CA ASP A 433 -21.52 -9.06 20.12
C ASP A 433 -22.25 -7.90 19.45
N GLU A 434 -23.54 -8.12 19.17
CA GLU A 434 -24.36 -7.15 18.47
C GLU A 434 -24.66 -5.88 19.27
N SER A 435 -24.45 -5.88 20.59
CA SER A 435 -24.72 -4.74 21.49
C SER A 435 -23.55 -3.76 21.62
N ILE A 436 -22.41 -4.06 20.97
CA ILE A 436 -21.21 -3.22 21.03
C ILE A 436 -21.47 -1.79 20.54
N THR A 437 -21.09 -0.79 21.33
CA THR A 437 -21.28 0.63 20.99
C THR A 437 -20.27 1.11 19.94
N ARG A 438 -20.59 2.22 19.25
CA ARG A 438 -19.70 2.86 18.25
C ARG A 438 -18.29 3.10 18.80
N GLN A 439 -18.18 3.64 20.01
CA GLN A 439 -16.92 3.95 20.66
C GLN A 439 -16.15 2.68 20.98
N LEU A 440 -16.84 1.65 21.46
CA LEU A 440 -16.20 0.40 21.84
C LEU A 440 -15.65 -0.35 20.62
N VAL A 441 -16.35 -0.34 19.47
CA VAL A 441 -15.81 -0.90 18.21
C VAL A 441 -14.46 -0.27 17.86
N LEU A 442 -14.31 1.05 17.99
CA LEU A 442 -13.03 1.72 17.70
C LEU A 442 -11.89 1.25 18.62
N LEU A 443 -12.17 0.99 19.90
CA LEU A 443 -11.18 0.48 20.85
C LEU A 443 -10.74 -0.95 20.51
N TYR A 444 -11.68 -1.80 20.10
CA TYR A 444 -11.34 -3.15 19.65
C TYR A 444 -10.47 -3.12 18.39
N ILE A 445 -10.80 -2.30 17.41
CA ILE A 445 -10.02 -2.18 16.16
C ILE A 445 -8.55 -1.85 16.48
N ASP A 446 -8.34 -0.87 17.36
CA ASP A 446 -7.00 -0.46 17.79
C ASP A 446 -6.25 -1.58 18.53
N ALA A 447 -6.90 -2.21 19.52
CA ALA A 447 -6.30 -3.31 20.28
C ALA A 447 -5.92 -4.50 19.39
N TYR A 448 -6.78 -4.90 18.45
CA TYR A 448 -6.48 -6.00 17.55
C TYR A 448 -5.37 -5.70 16.56
N LEU A 449 -5.33 -4.48 16.02
CA LEU A 449 -4.24 -4.06 15.14
C LEU A 449 -2.89 -4.21 15.86
N HIS A 450 -2.80 -3.75 17.11
CA HIS A 450 -1.62 -3.89 17.96
C HIS A 450 -1.26 -5.36 18.22
N ILE A 451 -2.24 -6.19 18.60
CA ILE A 451 -2.02 -7.61 18.87
C ILE A 451 -1.49 -8.33 17.63
N PHE A 452 -2.15 -8.16 16.48
CA PHE A 452 -1.79 -8.88 15.25
C PHE A 452 -0.50 -8.37 14.61
N TYR A 453 -0.16 -7.09 14.80
CA TYR A 453 1.14 -6.54 14.44
C TYR A 453 2.26 -7.20 15.26
N GLN A 454 2.13 -7.27 16.59
CA GLN A 454 3.13 -7.92 17.43
C GLN A 454 3.24 -9.42 17.15
N LEU A 455 2.12 -10.11 16.93
CA LEU A 455 2.13 -11.51 16.52
C LEU A 455 2.90 -11.72 15.20
N ASN A 456 2.81 -10.80 14.25
CA ASN A 456 3.56 -10.87 13.00
C ASN A 456 5.08 -10.75 13.24
N LEU A 457 5.52 -9.93 14.21
CA LEU A 457 6.93 -9.81 14.58
C LEU A 457 7.46 -11.05 15.30
N LEU A 458 6.60 -11.75 16.06
CA LEU A 458 6.98 -12.93 16.83
C LEU A 458 6.94 -14.24 16.03
N VAL A 459 6.21 -14.30 14.91
CA VAL A 459 6.09 -15.50 14.07
C VAL A 459 6.82 -15.34 12.74
N THR A 460 7.89 -16.11 12.57
CA THR A 460 8.71 -16.12 11.36
C THR A 460 7.91 -16.54 10.13
N ARG A 461 8.08 -15.79 9.03
CA ARG A 461 7.47 -16.11 7.71
C ARG A 461 7.96 -17.42 7.11
N PHE A 462 9.17 -17.83 7.48
CA PHE A 462 9.79 -19.08 7.09
C PHE A 462 10.32 -19.74 8.36
N PRO A 463 9.66 -20.79 8.88
CA PRO A 463 10.23 -21.58 9.96
C PRO A 463 11.57 -22.15 9.47
N SER A 464 12.65 -21.95 10.23
CA SER A 464 13.85 -22.75 10.06
C SER A 464 13.57 -24.15 10.61
N ASP A 465 14.05 -25.20 9.94
CA ASP A 465 13.90 -26.60 10.37
C ASP A 465 14.48 -26.88 11.78
N GLU A 466 15.27 -25.95 12.31
CA GLU A 466 15.96 -26.05 13.61
C GLU A 466 15.10 -25.74 14.85
N ASN A 467 13.88 -25.20 14.71
CA ASN A 467 13.03 -24.83 15.87
C ASN A 467 11.98 -25.89 16.26
N ASN A 468 12.22 -27.16 15.92
CA ASN A 468 11.23 -28.24 16.00
C ASN A 468 11.07 -28.92 17.39
N GLN A 469 11.57 -28.33 18.48
CA GLN A 469 11.54 -28.98 19.80
C GLN A 469 10.68 -28.33 20.89
N ASP A 470 9.98 -27.22 20.63
CA ASP A 470 9.14 -26.57 21.65
C ASP A 470 7.66 -26.38 21.21
N VAL A 471 6.78 -27.03 21.98
CA VAL A 471 5.36 -26.72 22.28
C VAL A 471 4.53 -26.12 21.14
N ALA A 472 3.62 -26.94 20.58
CA ALA A 472 2.52 -26.59 19.67
C ALA A 472 2.83 -25.40 18.75
N VAL A 473 3.58 -25.66 17.67
CA VAL A 473 4.05 -24.66 16.71
C VAL A 473 2.87 -23.87 16.13
N ILE A 474 2.58 -22.71 16.72
CA ILE A 474 1.61 -21.73 16.21
C ILE A 474 2.07 -21.28 14.83
N ARG A 475 1.26 -21.55 13.80
CA ARG A 475 1.55 -21.16 12.42
C ARG A 475 0.94 -19.80 12.11
N ARG A 476 1.50 -19.10 11.13
CA ARG A 476 0.93 -17.85 10.60
C ARG A 476 -0.49 -18.04 10.10
N SER A 477 -0.83 -19.22 9.57
CA SER A 477 -2.18 -19.60 9.18
C SER A 477 -3.17 -19.60 10.35
N ASP A 478 -2.73 -19.97 11.55
CA ASP A 478 -3.59 -20.02 12.73
C ASP A 478 -3.89 -18.60 13.23
N ILE A 479 -2.90 -17.72 13.17
CA ILE A 479 -3.08 -16.29 13.43
C ILE A 479 -4.02 -15.68 12.39
N TRP A 480 -3.83 -16.02 11.11
CA TRP A 480 -4.69 -15.50 10.04
C TRP A 480 -6.16 -15.91 10.23
N LYS A 481 -6.45 -17.16 10.56
CA LYS A 481 -7.83 -17.60 10.88
C LYS A 481 -8.45 -16.79 12.02
N LEU A 482 -7.66 -16.42 13.02
CA LEU A 482 -8.13 -15.56 14.11
C LEU A 482 -8.38 -14.12 13.63
N ILE A 483 -7.49 -13.55 12.81
CA ILE A 483 -7.69 -12.23 12.16
C ILE A 483 -9.01 -12.23 11.40
N GLN A 484 -9.25 -13.26 10.59
CA GLN A 484 -10.48 -13.38 9.80
C GLN A 484 -11.72 -13.37 10.69
N GLY A 485 -11.76 -14.24 11.71
CA GLY A 485 -12.89 -14.30 12.63
C GLY A 485 -13.15 -12.94 13.29
N VAL A 486 -12.11 -12.32 13.85
CA VAL A 486 -12.21 -11.03 14.54
C VAL A 486 -12.67 -9.91 13.60
N TYR A 487 -12.03 -9.75 12.45
CA TYR A 487 -12.36 -8.64 11.54
C TYR A 487 -13.70 -8.86 10.82
N SER A 488 -14.14 -10.10 10.60
CA SER A 488 -15.51 -10.37 10.17
C SER A 488 -16.54 -9.90 11.21
N ASP A 489 -16.29 -10.15 12.49
CA ASP A 489 -17.17 -9.70 13.58
C ASP A 489 -17.15 -8.16 13.71
N LEU A 490 -15.97 -7.53 13.66
CA LEU A 490 -15.84 -6.07 13.68
C LEU A 490 -16.48 -5.40 12.47
N MET A 491 -16.33 -5.95 11.26
CA MET A 491 -16.98 -5.42 10.05
C MET A 491 -18.49 -5.51 10.15
N ARG A 492 -19.03 -6.60 10.71
CA ARG A 492 -20.47 -6.75 10.97
C ARG A 492 -20.98 -5.66 11.92
N CYS A 493 -20.27 -5.41 13.02
CA CYS A 493 -20.64 -4.36 13.97
C CYS A 493 -20.46 -2.95 13.36
N ALA A 494 -19.37 -2.71 12.62
CA ALA A 494 -19.12 -1.43 11.96
C ALA A 494 -20.19 -1.10 10.92
N ALA A 495 -20.67 -2.09 10.16
CA ALA A 495 -21.72 -1.88 9.16
C ALA A 495 -23.08 -1.45 9.76
N LYS A 496 -23.36 -1.77 11.04
CA LYS A 496 -24.53 -1.28 11.77
C LYS A 496 -24.38 0.18 12.18
N HIS A 497 -23.14 0.62 12.40
CA HIS A 497 -22.83 1.92 13.02
C HIS A 497 -22.50 3.01 12.02
N TRP A 498 -21.83 2.66 10.92
CA TRP A 498 -21.25 3.58 9.95
C TRP A 498 -21.51 3.14 8.52
N ARG A 499 -21.86 4.10 7.66
CA ARG A 499 -21.91 3.93 6.21
C ARG A 499 -20.50 3.73 5.63
N SER A 500 -20.42 3.28 4.39
CA SER A 500 -19.14 2.84 3.80
C SER A 500 -18.15 4.00 3.62
N GLU A 501 -18.65 5.18 3.30
CA GLU A 501 -17.90 6.42 3.11
C GLU A 501 -17.39 7.05 4.41
N GLU A 502 -17.90 6.63 5.56
CA GLU A 502 -17.52 7.21 6.85
C GLU A 502 -16.10 6.78 7.25
N SER A 503 -15.35 7.75 7.77
CA SER A 503 -13.91 7.64 8.07
C SER A 503 -13.56 6.43 8.95
N GLU A 504 -14.39 6.12 9.94
CA GLU A 504 -14.24 5.01 10.87
C GLU A 504 -14.29 3.64 10.18
N ARG A 505 -15.25 3.45 9.26
CA ARG A 505 -15.38 2.20 8.51
C ARG A 505 -14.23 2.02 7.53
N VAL A 506 -13.76 3.12 6.94
CA VAL A 506 -12.59 3.12 6.07
C VAL A 506 -11.31 2.83 6.85
N ASP A 507 -11.23 3.20 8.13
CA ASP A 507 -10.05 2.92 8.97
C ASP A 507 -9.98 1.43 9.28
N LEU A 508 -11.14 0.82 9.57
CA LEU A 508 -11.25 -0.62 9.72
C LEU A 508 -10.78 -1.38 8.46
N VAL A 509 -11.21 -0.93 7.28
CA VAL A 509 -10.79 -1.53 5.99
C VAL A 509 -9.31 -1.30 5.72
N ASP A 510 -8.78 -0.11 6.03
CA ASP A 510 -7.35 0.18 5.97
C ASP A 510 -6.58 -0.81 6.83
N ASP A 511 -6.97 -1.00 8.10
CA ASP A 511 -6.30 -1.91 9.04
C ASP A 511 -6.34 -3.37 8.59
N LEU A 512 -7.48 -3.83 8.08
CA LEU A 512 -7.56 -5.16 7.49
C LEU A 512 -6.66 -5.29 6.23
N ALA A 513 -6.65 -4.31 5.34
CA ALA A 513 -5.80 -4.31 4.16
C ALA A 513 -4.30 -4.34 4.52
N PHE A 514 -3.91 -3.63 5.58
CA PHE A 514 -2.55 -3.68 6.12
C PHE A 514 -2.22 -5.06 6.71
N LEU A 515 -3.14 -5.70 7.43
CA LEU A 515 -2.94 -7.07 7.90
C LEU A 515 -2.85 -8.06 6.73
N CYS A 516 -3.66 -7.92 5.67
CA CYS A 516 -3.51 -8.70 4.43
C CYS A 516 -2.11 -8.54 3.84
N PHE A 517 -1.54 -7.33 3.86
CA PHE A 517 -0.18 -7.08 3.40
C PHE A 517 0.87 -7.78 4.30
N LEU A 518 0.76 -7.65 5.62
CA LEU A 518 1.68 -8.29 6.58
C LEU A 518 1.65 -9.82 6.52
N TYR A 519 0.46 -10.39 6.34
CA TYR A 519 0.20 -11.82 6.25
C TYR A 519 0.00 -12.30 4.81
N SER A 520 0.60 -11.61 3.84
CA SER A 520 0.44 -11.87 2.40
C SER A 520 0.83 -13.28 1.93
N ASP A 521 1.48 -14.07 2.80
CA ASP A 521 1.80 -15.48 2.57
C ASP A 521 0.70 -16.48 2.95
N VAL A 522 -0.23 -16.09 3.81
CA VAL A 522 -1.28 -16.97 4.37
C VAL A 522 -2.68 -16.38 4.24
N CYS A 523 -2.79 -15.09 3.91
CA CYS A 523 -4.08 -14.46 3.73
C CYS A 523 -4.84 -15.07 2.55
N ASP A 524 -6.17 -15.10 2.64
CA ASP A 524 -7.00 -15.64 1.58
C ASP A 524 -7.49 -14.58 0.60
N GLU A 525 -7.93 -15.05 -0.56
CA GLU A 525 -8.43 -14.19 -1.63
C GLU A 525 -9.80 -13.56 -1.28
N ALA A 526 -10.59 -14.23 -0.44
CA ALA A 526 -11.90 -13.75 0.01
C ALA A 526 -11.76 -12.46 0.84
N THR A 527 -10.86 -12.42 1.81
CA THR A 527 -10.62 -11.24 2.67
C THR A 527 -10.08 -10.07 1.85
N ILE A 528 -9.15 -10.32 0.91
CA ILE A 528 -8.64 -9.29 -0.02
C ILE A 528 -9.79 -8.71 -0.84
N THR A 529 -10.67 -9.58 -1.34
CA THR A 529 -11.83 -9.18 -2.15
C THR A 529 -12.81 -8.34 -1.34
N ILE A 530 -13.08 -8.70 -0.08
CA ILE A 530 -13.91 -7.90 0.85
C ILE A 530 -13.31 -6.49 1.03
N CYS A 531 -12.00 -6.37 1.27
CA CYS A 531 -11.35 -5.06 1.39
C CYS A 531 -11.50 -4.22 0.11
N MET A 532 -11.36 -4.84 -1.06
CA MET A 532 -11.53 -4.15 -2.34
C MET A 532 -12.97 -3.67 -2.55
N ILE A 533 -13.95 -4.52 -2.23
CA ILE A 533 -15.38 -4.18 -2.32
C ILE A 533 -15.69 -2.99 -1.41
N GLU A 534 -15.26 -3.02 -0.16
CA GLU A 534 -15.54 -1.94 0.80
C GLU A 534 -14.82 -0.64 0.40
N ALA A 535 -13.59 -0.70 -0.10
CA ALA A 535 -12.90 0.46 -0.65
C ALA A 535 -13.63 1.05 -1.88
N ALA A 536 -14.16 0.19 -2.76
CA ALA A 536 -14.94 0.60 -3.92
C ALA A 536 -16.29 1.22 -3.51
N ARG A 537 -17.00 0.62 -2.54
CA ARG A 537 -18.24 1.18 -1.95
C ARG A 537 -18.01 2.56 -1.36
N SER A 538 -16.91 2.72 -0.61
CA SER A 538 -16.53 4.00 -0.01
C SER A 538 -16.29 5.08 -1.09
N ARG A 539 -15.65 4.73 -2.22
CA ARG A 539 -15.47 5.65 -3.36
C ARG A 539 -16.79 6.01 -4.02
N ALA A 540 -17.63 5.03 -4.29
CA ALA A 540 -18.91 5.24 -4.96
C ALA A 540 -19.82 6.15 -4.13
N ALA A 541 -19.89 5.93 -2.82
CA ALA A 541 -20.67 6.76 -1.92
C ALA A 541 -20.08 8.18 -1.77
N ALA A 542 -18.75 8.33 -1.67
CA ALA A 542 -18.10 9.66 -1.65
C ALA A 542 -18.20 10.41 -2.99
N ALA A 543 -18.35 9.70 -4.11
CA ALA A 543 -18.64 10.29 -5.42
C ALA A 543 -20.10 10.75 -5.50
N ALA A 544 -21.06 9.92 -5.08
CA ALA A 544 -22.47 10.25 -5.05
C ALA A 544 -22.77 11.47 -4.17
N ALA A 545 -22.19 11.54 -2.96
CA ALA A 545 -22.34 12.67 -2.05
C ALA A 545 -21.86 13.99 -2.67
N ALA A 546 -20.78 13.96 -3.46
CA ALA A 546 -20.26 15.15 -4.11
C ALA A 546 -21.11 15.62 -5.30
N ILE A 547 -21.84 14.72 -5.94
CA ILE A 547 -22.80 15.07 -7.01
C ILE A 547 -23.99 15.79 -6.37
N SER A 548 -24.52 15.26 -5.25
CA SER A 548 -25.66 15.86 -4.54
C SER A 548 -25.37 17.23 -3.93
N THR A 549 -24.13 17.54 -3.53
CA THR A 549 -23.79 18.86 -2.98
C THR A 549 -23.52 19.92 -4.05
N SER A 550 -23.37 19.53 -5.32
CA SER A 550 -23.09 20.46 -6.42
C SER A 550 -24.29 21.29 -6.88
N GLU A 551 -25.51 20.85 -6.57
CA GLU A 551 -26.74 21.56 -6.99
C GLU A 551 -27.24 22.62 -5.99
N ASP A 552 -26.89 22.56 -4.69
CA ASP A 552 -27.56 23.39 -3.65
C ASP A 552 -26.67 24.21 -2.67
N ALA A 553 -25.33 24.20 -2.76
CA ALA A 553 -24.48 24.94 -1.80
C ALA A 553 -23.23 25.60 -2.40
N CYS A 554 -23.41 26.36 -3.48
CA CYS A 554 -22.35 27.16 -4.07
C CYS A 554 -22.02 28.38 -3.18
N LYS A 555 -20.85 28.36 -2.49
CA LYS A 555 -19.89 29.49 -2.27
C LYS A 555 -19.26 29.70 -0.88
N LYS A 556 -19.53 28.90 0.17
CA LYS A 556 -18.85 29.12 1.48
C LYS A 556 -18.24 27.88 2.20
N LEU A 557 -18.46 26.65 1.74
CA LEU A 557 -17.90 25.43 2.37
C LEU A 557 -16.70 24.79 1.63
N ASN A 558 -16.33 25.32 0.45
CA ASN A 558 -15.48 24.65 -0.55
C ASN A 558 -14.02 24.34 -0.15
N ARG A 559 -13.54 24.66 1.06
CA ARG A 559 -12.17 24.33 1.48
C ARG A 559 -12.09 23.14 2.43
N VAL A 560 -13.01 23.03 3.38
CA VAL A 560 -12.97 21.96 4.40
C VAL A 560 -13.44 20.62 3.82
N GLU A 561 -14.46 20.65 2.94
CA GLU A 561 -14.93 19.44 2.25
C GLU A 561 -13.90 18.88 1.26
N ASP A 562 -13.11 19.74 0.62
CA ASP A 562 -12.07 19.34 -0.33
C ASP A 562 -10.90 18.64 0.39
N ASP A 563 -10.51 19.12 1.57
CA ASP A 563 -9.47 18.50 2.39
C ASP A 563 -9.91 17.15 2.97
N GLY A 564 -11.16 17.01 3.43
CA GLY A 564 -11.72 15.72 3.87
C GLY A 564 -11.75 14.67 2.76
N ARG A 565 -12.13 15.08 1.55
CA ARG A 565 -12.13 14.22 0.35
C ARG A 565 -10.73 13.80 -0.06
N LEU A 566 -9.76 14.72 0.02
CA LEU A 566 -8.36 14.45 -0.27
C LEU A 566 -7.76 13.45 0.74
N ILE A 567 -8.07 13.59 2.03
CA ILE A 567 -7.67 12.63 3.08
C ILE A 567 -8.25 11.24 2.81
N MET A 568 -9.55 11.19 2.51
CA MET A 568 -10.25 9.95 2.19
C MET A 568 -9.63 9.25 0.98
N ASN A 569 -9.36 9.99 -0.10
CA ASN A 569 -8.68 9.47 -1.29
C ASN A 569 -7.26 8.97 -1.00
N MET A 570 -6.49 9.66 -0.15
CA MET A 570 -5.17 9.18 0.26
C MET A 570 -5.25 7.83 0.98
N ARG A 571 -6.25 7.65 1.85
CA ARG A 571 -6.46 6.40 2.60
C ARG A 571 -6.91 5.26 1.70
N LEU A 572 -7.84 5.52 0.77
CA LEU A 572 -8.27 4.55 -0.23
C LEU A 572 -7.13 4.13 -1.17
N ASN A 573 -6.24 5.06 -1.53
CA ASN A 573 -5.04 4.76 -2.30
C ASN A 573 -4.03 3.93 -1.51
N LEU A 574 -3.95 4.10 -0.19
CA LEU A 574 -3.11 3.27 0.67
C LEU A 574 -3.65 1.84 0.78
N ILE A 575 -4.97 1.68 0.92
CA ILE A 575 -5.66 0.38 0.85
C ILE A 575 -5.29 -0.34 -0.45
N ASP A 576 -5.46 0.31 -1.60
CA ASP A 576 -5.12 -0.28 -2.90
C ASP A 576 -3.67 -0.74 -2.97
N LYS A 577 -2.73 0.08 -2.47
CA LYS A 577 -1.31 -0.27 -2.46
C LYS A 577 -1.05 -1.53 -1.63
N HIS A 578 -1.65 -1.66 -0.44
CA HIS A 578 -1.50 -2.86 0.39
C HIS A 578 -2.07 -4.10 -0.30
N LEU A 579 -3.26 -4.00 -0.89
CA LEU A 579 -3.93 -5.12 -1.54
C LEU A 579 -3.23 -5.54 -2.84
N LEU A 580 -2.74 -4.58 -3.63
CA LEU A 580 -1.95 -4.85 -4.83
C LEU A 580 -0.64 -5.58 -4.49
N GLU A 581 0.06 -5.13 -3.46
CA GLU A 581 1.30 -5.75 -3.00
C GLU A 581 1.05 -7.14 -2.42
N CYS A 582 -0.03 -7.31 -1.66
CA CYS A 582 -0.48 -8.61 -1.16
C CYS A 582 -0.75 -9.61 -2.30
N ARG A 583 -1.57 -9.23 -3.30
CA ARG A 583 -1.85 -10.04 -4.49
C ARG A 583 -0.59 -10.35 -5.30
N ARG A 584 0.33 -9.39 -5.40
CA ARG A 584 1.63 -9.60 -6.06
C ARG A 584 2.42 -10.72 -5.37
N VAL A 585 2.48 -10.72 -4.05
CA VAL A 585 3.16 -11.74 -3.26
C VAL A 585 2.48 -13.11 -3.39
N GLN A 586 1.16 -13.19 -3.28
CA GLN A 586 0.40 -14.44 -3.47
C GLN A 586 0.62 -15.02 -4.87
N LYS A 587 0.57 -14.19 -5.91
CA LYS A 587 0.84 -14.61 -7.29
C LYS A 587 2.27 -15.15 -7.45
N LEU A 588 3.25 -14.54 -6.80
CA LEU A 588 4.63 -15.06 -6.78
C LEU A 588 4.72 -16.43 -6.08
N GLN A 589 3.98 -16.64 -4.99
CA GLN A 589 3.94 -17.93 -4.31
C GLN A 589 3.26 -19.02 -5.17
N GLN A 590 2.14 -18.70 -5.80
CA GLN A 590 1.47 -19.60 -6.76
C GLN A 590 2.41 -19.99 -7.92
N LEU A 591 3.16 -19.03 -8.46
CA LEU A 591 4.17 -19.29 -9.50
C LEU A 591 5.30 -20.21 -9.00
N ARG A 592 5.77 -20.01 -7.76
CA ARG A 592 6.77 -20.90 -7.14
C ARG A 592 6.23 -22.30 -6.92
N ALA A 593 5.01 -22.44 -6.38
CA ALA A 593 4.37 -23.72 -6.14
C ALA A 593 4.12 -24.50 -7.45
N THR A 594 3.61 -23.83 -8.47
CA THR A 594 3.40 -24.44 -9.81
C THR A 594 4.72 -24.85 -10.47
N THR A 595 5.80 -24.07 -10.30
CA THR A 595 7.14 -24.43 -10.79
C THR A 595 7.67 -25.69 -10.09
N VAL A 596 7.52 -25.80 -8.77
CA VAL A 596 7.93 -26.99 -7.99
C VAL A 596 7.11 -28.21 -8.39
N ILE A 597 5.79 -28.07 -8.58
CA ILE A 597 4.92 -29.16 -9.03
C ILE A 597 5.29 -29.62 -10.44
N ARG A 598 5.58 -28.68 -11.36
CA ARG A 598 6.06 -29.02 -12.71
C ARG A 598 7.40 -29.77 -12.66
N LEU A 599 8.33 -29.35 -11.81
CA LEU A 599 9.62 -30.04 -11.64
C LEU A 599 9.41 -31.47 -11.11
N ARG A 600 8.57 -31.64 -10.07
CA ARG A 600 8.24 -32.96 -9.51
C ARG A 600 7.53 -33.85 -10.53
N LYS A 601 6.55 -33.33 -11.28
CA LYS A 601 5.88 -34.06 -12.35
C LYS A 601 6.84 -34.45 -13.47
N CYS A 602 7.78 -33.58 -13.83
CA CYS A 602 8.80 -33.86 -14.84
C CYS A 602 9.77 -34.94 -14.37
N ILE A 603 10.23 -34.90 -13.11
CA ILE A 603 11.08 -35.93 -12.50
C ILE A 603 10.34 -37.27 -12.44
N LEU A 604 9.06 -37.28 -12.00
CA LEU A 604 8.23 -38.49 -12.00
C LEU A 604 8.03 -39.04 -13.40
N GLN A 605 7.71 -38.21 -14.40
CA GLN A 605 7.58 -38.64 -15.80
C GLN A 605 8.90 -39.13 -16.38
N HIS A 606 10.04 -38.52 -16.03
CA HIS A 606 11.35 -38.96 -16.49
C HIS A 606 11.75 -40.29 -15.84
N SER A 607 11.44 -40.48 -14.56
CA SER A 607 11.65 -41.75 -13.85
C SER A 607 10.75 -42.86 -14.40
N LEU A 608 9.47 -42.58 -14.68
CA LEU A 608 8.55 -43.52 -15.31
C LEU A 608 8.98 -43.87 -16.73
N LYS A 609 9.43 -42.90 -17.54
CA LYS A 609 10.01 -43.16 -18.87
C LYS A 609 11.27 -44.01 -18.79
N TYR A 610 12.12 -43.78 -17.79
CA TYR A 610 13.35 -44.57 -17.60
C TYR A 610 13.02 -46.01 -17.18
N ILE A 611 12.07 -46.20 -16.25
CA ILE A 611 11.56 -47.52 -15.85
C ILE A 611 10.89 -48.22 -17.04
N TRP A 612 10.06 -47.52 -17.81
CA TRP A 612 9.45 -48.07 -19.03
C TRP A 612 10.52 -48.51 -20.05
N LYS A 613 11.56 -47.70 -20.29
CA LYS A 613 12.66 -48.07 -21.19
C LYS A 613 13.44 -49.29 -20.70
N LEU A 614 13.66 -49.42 -19.39
CA LEU A 614 14.29 -50.61 -18.80
C LEU A 614 13.43 -51.86 -18.98
N LEU A 615 12.13 -51.77 -18.69
CA LEU A 615 11.20 -52.89 -18.84
C LEU A 615 11.09 -53.33 -20.30
N PHE A 616 10.92 -52.40 -21.24
CA PHE A 616 10.86 -52.74 -22.67
C PHE A 616 12.20 -53.24 -23.22
N GLY A 617 13.34 -52.72 -22.74
CA GLY A 617 14.66 -53.23 -23.10
C GLY A 617 14.91 -54.67 -22.62
N CYS A 618 14.35 -55.06 -21.47
CA CYS A 618 14.38 -56.44 -21.00
C CYS A 618 13.46 -57.35 -21.82
N PHE A 619 12.28 -56.88 -22.22
CA PHE A 619 11.37 -57.66 -23.06
C PHE A 619 11.88 -57.84 -24.50
N ASP A 620 12.50 -56.82 -25.10
CA ASP A 620 13.05 -56.93 -26.47
C ASP A 620 14.29 -57.86 -26.51
N LYS A 621 15.08 -57.92 -25.42
CA LYS A 621 16.17 -58.92 -25.29
C LYS A 621 15.64 -60.34 -25.05
N SER A 622 14.51 -60.49 -24.36
CA SER A 622 13.93 -61.83 -24.13
C SER A 622 13.22 -62.39 -25.36
N MET A 623 12.74 -61.55 -26.28
CA MET A 623 12.12 -62.00 -27.52
C MET A 623 13.11 -62.31 -28.65
N ARG A 624 14.36 -61.81 -28.59
CA ARG A 624 15.42 -62.20 -29.55
C ARG A 624 16.18 -63.47 -29.17
N HIS A 625 15.84 -64.09 -28.04
CA HIS A 625 16.39 -65.39 -27.60
C HIS A 625 15.34 -66.53 -27.59
N ARG A 626 14.21 -66.33 -28.27
CA ARG A 626 13.36 -67.40 -28.80
C ARG A 626 13.33 -67.27 -30.31
#